data_AF-A0A3B1C3S1-F1
#
_entry.id   AF-A0A3B1C3S1-F1
#
_cell.length_a   1.000
_cell.length_b   1.000
_cell.length_c   1.000
_cell.angle_alpha   90.00
_cell.angle_beta   90.00
_cell.angle_gamma   90.00
#
_symmetry.space_group_name_H-M   'P 1'
#
loop_
_entity.id
_entity.type
_entity.pdbx_description
1 polymer ?
#
loop_
_entity_poly.entity_id
_entity_poly.type
_entity_poly.pdbx_seq_one_letter_code
_entity_poly.pdbx_strand_id
1 'polypeptide(L)' 'MIDSQGSLSLVRQCQLMSVSRSSYYFTGKGESRLNLLLMRLIDEQFM' A
#
# COMPACT_ATOMS: atom_id res chain seq x y z
N MET A 1 -3.08 12.86 3.78
CA MET A 1 -2.82 12.35 2.42
C MET A 1 -1.49 12.94 1.97
N ILE A 2 -0.60 12.12 1.42
CA ILE A 2 0.65 12.62 0.82
C ILE A 2 0.30 13.04 -0.60
N ASP A 3 0.53 14.29 -0.95
CA ASP A 3 0.16 14.87 -2.25
C ASP A 3 1.36 15.56 -2.89
N SER A 4 1.50 15.43 -4.21
CA SER A 4 2.56 16.08 -4.99
C SER A 4 2.32 17.59 -5.14
N GLN A 5 1.09 18.07 -4.90
CA GLN A 5 0.69 19.48 -5.06
C GLN A 5 0.67 20.28 -3.74
N GLY A 6 1.20 19.71 -2.65
CA GLY A 6 1.27 20.39 -1.36
C GLY A 6 2.33 21.49 -1.29
N SER A 7 2.10 22.51 -0.45
CA SER A 7 3.06 23.59 -0.15
C SER A 7 4.37 23.10 0.51
N LEU A 8 4.40 21.84 0.95
CA LEU A 8 5.51 21.19 1.62
C LEU A 8 6.10 20.10 0.72
N SER A 9 7.43 19.98 0.68
CA SER A 9 8.08 18.94 -0.12
C SER A 9 7.65 17.54 0.29
N LEU A 10 7.59 16.62 -0.69
CA LEU A 10 7.24 15.22 -0.49
C LEU A 10 8.05 14.57 0.65
N VAL A 11 9.33 14.95 0.79
CA VAL A 11 10.24 14.47 1.85
C VAL A 11 9.72 14.86 3.23
N ARG A 12 9.36 16.13 3.43
CA ARG A 12 8.81 16.59 4.71
C ARG A 12 7.46 15.96 5.01
N GLN A 13 6.59 15.80 4.00
CA GLN A 13 5.30 15.11 4.17
C GLN A 13 5.50 13.66 4.63
N CYS A 14 6.43 12.91 4.01
CA CYS A 14 6.74 11.54 4.42
C CYS A 14 7.30 11.48 5.85
N GLN A 15 8.19 12.42 6.22
CA GLN A 15 8.73 12.51 7.59
C GLN A 15 7.64 12.79 8.63
N LEU A 16 6.76 13.76 8.37
CA LEU A 16 5.63 14.10 9.25
C LEU A 16 4.70 12.89 9.47
N MET A 17 4.45 12.12 8.42
CA MET A 17 3.59 10.94 8.48
C MET A 17 4.30 9.67 8.97
N SER A 18 5.61 9.74 9.27
CA SER A 18 6.43 8.59 9.66
C SER A 18 6.36 7.41 8.68
N VAL A 19 6.31 7.71 7.38
CA VAL A 19 6.31 6.72 6.30
C VAL A 19 7.53 6.88 5.41
N SER A 20 7.94 5.78 4.78
CA SER A 20 9.02 5.82 3.80
C SER A 20 8.57 6.52 2.51
N ARG A 21 9.50 7.19 1.83
CA ARG A 21 9.24 7.76 0.49
C ARG A 21 8.87 6.70 -0.54
N SER A 22 9.36 5.48 -0.39
CA SER A 22 9.02 4.37 -1.27
C SER A 22 7.54 4.01 -1.19
N SER A 23 6.92 4.18 -0.02
CA SER A 23 5.47 3.97 0.15
C SER A 23 4.64 4.95 -0.68
N TYR A 24 5.15 6.15 -1.00
CA TYR A 24 4.44 7.10 -1.84
C TYR A 24 4.42 6.69 -3.32
N TYR A 25 5.54 6.18 -3.83
CA TYR A 25 5.64 5.70 -5.20
C TYR A 25 5.05 4.31 -5.39
N PHE A 26 4.85 3.58 -4.30
CA PHE A 26 4.21 2.27 -4.33
C PHE A 26 2.73 2.41 -4.65
N THR A 27 2.35 1.89 -5.82
CA THR A 27 0.95 1.71 -6.18
C THR A 27 0.57 0.28 -5.82
N GLY A 28 -0.37 0.14 -4.88
CA GLY A 28 -0.90 -1.17 -4.51
C GLY A 28 -1.56 -1.82 -5.71
N LYS A 29 -0.94 -2.87 -6.25
CA LYS A 29 -1.57 -3.74 -7.23
C LYS A 29 -2.49 -4.68 -6.43
N GLY A 30 -3.80 -4.53 -6.59
CA GLY A 30 -4.76 -5.43 -5.95
C GLY A 30 -4.53 -6.89 -6.33
N GLU A 31 -5.07 -7.80 -5.52
CA GLU A 31 -4.94 -9.23 -5.77
C GLU A 31 -5.69 -9.67 -7.04
N SER A 32 -5.12 -10.65 -7.74
CA SER A 32 -5.82 -11.28 -8.87
C SER A 32 -7.00 -12.12 -8.36
N ARG A 33 -8.02 -12.32 -9.20
CA ARG A 33 -9.15 -13.21 -8.86
C ARG A 33 -8.67 -14.61 -8.50
N LEU A 34 -7.62 -15.11 -9.15
CA LEU A 34 -7.00 -16.40 -8.83
C LEU A 34 -6.38 -16.38 -7.43
N ASN A 35 -5.61 -15.36 -7.08
CA ASN A 35 -5.01 -15.25 -5.74
C ASN A 35 -6.06 -15.19 -4.64
N LEU A 36 -7.13 -14.43 -4.85
CA LEU A 36 -8.23 -14.35 -3.88
C LEU A 36 -8.91 -15.70 -3.67
N LEU A 37 -9.08 -16.49 -4.75
CA LEU A 37 -9.61 -17.85 -4.64
C LEU A 37 -8.65 -18.77 -3.87
N LEU A 38 -7.35 -18.69 -4.16
CA LEU A 38 -6.34 -19.48 -3.45
C LEU A 38 -6.27 -19.14 -1.97
N MET A 39 -6.32 -17.85 -1.60
CA MET A 39 -6.34 -17.41 -0.20
C MET A 39 -7.54 -18.02 0.54
N ARG A 40 -8.74 -18.00 -0.06
CA ARG A 40 -9.93 -18.63 0.54
C ARG A 40 -9.77 -20.13 0.74
N LEU A 41 -9.23 -20.84 -0.25
CA LEU A 41 -8.97 -22.28 -0.14
C LEU A 41 -7.95 -22.60 0.95
N ILE A 42 -6.94 -21.74 1.15
CA ILE A 42 -5.98 -21.89 2.24
C ILE A 42 -6.69 -21.69 3.57
N ASP A 43 -7.46 -20.62 3.73
CA ASP A 43 -8.20 -20.36 4.97
C ASP A 43 -9.15 -21.52 5.32
N GLU A 44 -9.84 -22.11 4.34
CA GLU A 44 -10.70 -23.29 4.53
C GLU A 44 -9.97 -24.55 5.02
N GLN A 45 -8.67 -24.68 4.76
CA GLN A 45 -7.90 -25.89 5.13
C GLN A 45 -7.16 -25.76 6.45
N PHE A 46 -6.89 -24.53 6.90
CA PHE A 46 -6.01 -24.27 8.04
C PHE A 46 -6.68 -23.50 9.19
N MET A 47 -7.96 -23.11 9.06
CA MET A 47 -8.80 -22.59 10.15
C MET A 47 -9.79 -23.64 10.67
#